data_AF-A0A942IDH3-F1
#
_entry.id   AF-A0A942IDH3-F1
#
_cell.length_a   1.000
_cell.length_b   1.000
_cell.length_c   1.000
_cell.angle_alpha   90.00
_cell.angle_beta   90.00
_cell.angle_gamma   90.00
#
_symmetry.space_group_name_H-M   'P 1'
#
loop_
_entity.id
_entity.type
_entity.pdbx_description
1 polymer ?
#
loop_
_entity_poly.entity_id
_entity_poly.type
_entity_poly.pdbx_seq_one_letter_code
_entity_poly.pdbx_strand_id
1 'polypeptide(L)' 'MIDLSLLEPMFSVLRPDAAIFRHTGNVKERIGSASNTSCPRNVHVCRDGIYLALSGSIQGGN' A
#
# COMPACT_ATOMS: atom_id res chain seq x y z
N MET A 1 -6.76 9.71 32.84
CA MET A 1 -6.90 8.34 32.30
C MET A 1 -7.39 8.48 30.86
N ILE A 2 -6.61 8.03 29.88
CA ILE A 2 -7.02 8.02 28.46
C ILE A 2 -7.37 6.58 28.13
N ASP A 3 -8.63 6.34 27.79
CA ASP A 3 -9.11 5.02 27.37
C ASP A 3 -9.04 4.97 25.84
N LEU A 4 -7.90 4.52 25.32
CA LEU A 4 -7.71 4.34 23.87
C LEU A 4 -7.97 2.88 23.54
N SER A 5 -9.13 2.59 22.95
CA SER A 5 -9.36 1.30 22.33
C SER A 5 -8.38 1.13 21.17
N LEU A 6 -7.57 0.05 21.15
CA LEU A 6 -6.65 -0.26 20.04
C LEU A 6 -7.38 -0.43 18.69
N LEU A 7 -8.70 -0.65 18.73
CA LEU A 7 -9.54 -0.84 17.55
C LEU A 7 -9.77 0.47 16.79
N GLU A 8 -10.00 1.59 17.49
CA GLU A 8 -10.23 2.89 16.85
C GLU A 8 -9.08 3.39 15.96
N PRO A 9 -7.80 3.36 16.39
CA PRO A 9 -6.69 3.76 15.54
C PRO A 9 -6.48 2.78 14.38
N MET A 10 -6.64 1.46 14.60
CA MET A 10 -6.57 0.47 13.53
C MET A 10 -7.64 0.68 12.46
N PHE A 11 -8.89 0.91 12.89
CA PHE A 11 -10.00 1.17 11.99
C PHE A 11 -9.82 2.50 11.24
N SER A 12 -9.26 3.52 11.89
CA SER A 12 -8.92 4.81 11.27
C SER A 12 -7.95 4.66 10.09
N VAL A 13 -6.89 3.86 10.25
CA VAL A 13 -5.89 3.61 9.20
C VAL A 13 -6.49 2.86 8.00
N LEU A 14 -7.47 1.97 8.23
CA LEU A 14 -8.09 1.15 7.19
C LEU A 14 -9.24 1.85 6.44
N ARG A 15 -9.73 3.01 6.90
CA ARG A 15 -10.86 3.73 6.27
C ARG A 15 -10.71 3.97 4.76
N PRO A 16 -9.52 4.33 4.22
CA PRO A 16 -9.38 4.55 2.78
C PRO A 16 -9.71 3.29 1.96
N ASP A 17 -9.22 2.14 2.39
CA ASP A 17 -9.47 0.86 1.70
C ASP A 17 -10.93 0.39 1.90
N ALA A 18 -11.52 0.66 3.07
CA ALA A 18 -12.95 0.42 3.32
C ALA A 18 -13.85 1.31 2.46
N ALA A 19 -13.46 2.57 2.19
CA ALA A 19 -14.18 3.48 1.31
C ALA A 19 -14.10 3.02 -0.16
N ILE A 20 -12.94 2.53 -0.61
CA ILE A 20 -12.77 1.91 -1.93
C ILE A 20 -13.68 0.68 -2.06
N PHE A 21 -13.73 -0.19 -1.05
CA PHE A 21 -14.62 -1.35 -1.05
C PHE A 21 -16.10 -0.94 -1.11
N ARG A 22 -16.51 0.05 -0.31
CA ARG A 22 -17.89 0.57 -0.33
C ARG A 22 -18.30 1.12 -1.70
N HIS A 23 -17.37 1.69 -2.45
CA HIS A 23 -17.65 2.27 -3.77
C HIS A 23 -17.55 1.25 -4.91
N THR A 24 -16.64 0.28 -4.82
CA THR A 24 -16.30 -0.63 -5.93
C THR A 24 -16.81 -2.06 -5.73
N GLY A 25 -17.18 -2.45 -4.51
CA GLY A 25 -17.49 -3.83 -4.12
C GLY A 25 -16.29 -4.77 -4.08
N ASN A 26 -15.09 -4.29 -4.42
CA ASN A 26 -13.89 -5.11 -4.56
C ASN A 26 -12.95 -4.95 -3.37
N VAL A 27 -12.46 -6.06 -2.84
CA VAL A 27 -11.43 -6.08 -1.81
C VAL A 27 -10.08 -5.81 -2.45
N LYS A 28 -9.33 -4.83 -1.94
CA LYS A 28 -8.00 -4.49 -2.43
C LYS A 28 -7.03 -5.64 -2.14
N GLU A 29 -6.32 -6.09 -3.16
CA GLU A 29 -5.34 -7.16 -3.03
C GLU A 29 -4.02 -6.72 -2.37
N ARG A 30 -3.30 -7.70 -1.81
CA ARG A 30 -1.99 -7.51 -1.22
C ARG A 30 -0.92 -7.49 -2.31
N ILE A 31 -0.32 -6.32 -2.54
CA ILE A 31 0.66 -6.09 -3.62
C ILE A 31 2.12 -6.04 -3.15
N GLY A 32 2.38 -6.38 -1.89
CA GLY A 32 3.73 -6.35 -1.30
C GLY A 32 4.28 -4.92 -1.20
N SER A 33 5.56 -4.73 -1.52
CA SER A 33 6.21 -3.42 -1.55
C SER A 33 5.91 -2.61 -2.82
N ALA A 34 5.14 -3.18 -3.76
CA ALA A 34 4.75 -2.53 -4.99
C ALA A 34 3.66 -1.47 -4.76
N SER A 35 3.51 -0.55 -5.71
CA SER A 35 2.41 0.43 -5.71
C SER A 35 1.52 0.24 -6.93
N ASN A 36 0.21 0.17 -6.74
CA ASN A 36 -0.77 -0.02 -7.83
C ASN A 36 -0.91 1.19 -8.77
N THR A 37 -0.35 2.33 -8.40
CA THR A 37 -0.58 3.59 -9.11
C THR A 37 0.67 4.11 -9.83
N SER A 38 1.81 3.45 -9.68
CA SER A 38 3.06 3.91 -10.28
C SER A 38 4.13 2.81 -10.38
N CYS A 39 4.92 2.88 -11.45
CA CYS A 39 6.11 2.08 -11.70
C CYS A 39 7.33 3.03 -11.83
N PRO A 40 8.58 2.61 -11.60
CA PRO A 40 9.00 1.52 -10.73
C PRO A 40 8.90 1.98 -9.26
N ARG A 41 7.95 1.41 -8.53
CA ARG A 41 7.68 1.72 -7.12
C ARG A 41 7.62 0.43 -6.33
N ASN A 42 8.76 -0.22 -6.14
CA ASN A 42 8.88 -1.53 -5.49
C ASN A 42 10.31 -1.72 -4.91
N VAL A 43 10.50 -2.82 -4.19
CA VAL A 43 11.80 -3.30 -3.73
C VAL A 43 12.34 -4.33 -4.72
N HIS A 44 13.58 -4.13 -5.18
CA HIS A 44 14.28 -5.02 -6.10
C HIS A 44 15.55 -5.59 -5.47
N VAL A 45 15.92 -6.82 -5.83
CA VAL A 45 17.19 -7.43 -5.41
C VAL A 45 18.29 -7.02 -6.39
N CYS A 46 19.38 -6.48 -5.85
CA CYS A 46 20.59 -6.19 -6.59
C CYS A 46 21.47 -7.44 -6.73
N ARG A 47 22.42 -7.42 -7.67
CA ARG A 47 23.32 -8.54 -7.95
C ARG A 47 24.18 -8.96 -6.76
N ASP A 48 24.42 -8.05 -5.83
CA ASP A 48 25.13 -8.26 -4.56
C ASP A 48 24.21 -8.81 -3.43
N GLY A 49 22.94 -9.07 -3.72
CA GLY A 49 21.96 -9.57 -2.76
C GLY A 49 21.36 -8.48 -1.85
N ILE A 50 21.70 -7.21 -2.06
CA ILE A 50 21.15 -6.08 -1.30
C ILE A 50 19.80 -5.66 -1.92
N TYR A 51 18.88 -5.18 -1.09
CA TYR A 51 17.59 -4.69 -1.53
C TYR A 51 17.64 -3.19 -1.83
N LEU A 52 17.15 -2.81 -3.01
CA LEU A 52 16.97 -1.42 -3.44
C LEU A 52 15.48 -1.07 -3.45
N ALA A 53 15.08 -0.09 -2.64
CA ALA A 53 13.74 0.48 -2.68
C ALA A 53 13.69 1.60 -3.72
N LEU A 54 12.92 1.40 -4.79
CA LEU A 54 12.69 2.41 -5.83
C LEU A 54 11.34 3.10 -5.59
N SER A 55 11.33 4.42 -5.70
CA SER A 55 10.12 5.24 -5.68
C SER A 55 10.04 6.15 -6.90
N GLY A 56 9.75 5.58 -8.07
CA GLY A 56 9.36 6.34 -9.26
C GLY A 56 7.87 6.68 -9.27
N SER A 57 7.52 7.85 -9.83
CA SER A 57 6.13 8.35 -9.93
C SER A 57 5.53 8.18 -11.32
N ILE A 58 6.19 7.45 -12.23
CA ILE A 58 5.70 7.31 -13.61
C ILE A 58 4.51 6.34 -13.63
N GLN A 59 3.45 6.68 -14.34
CA GLN A 59 2.40 5.72 -14.70
C GLN A 59 2.96 4.90 -15.87
N GLY A 60 3.17 3.60 -15.65
CA GLY A 60 3.56 2.68 -16.72
C GLY A 60 2.42 2.63 -17.73
N GLY A 61 2.59 3.31 -18.85
CA GLY A 61 1.64 3.27 -19.96
C GLY A 61 1.80 1.98 -20.74
N ASN A 62 0.72 1.18 -20.73
CA ASN A 62 0.39 -0.02 -21.51
C ASN A 62 1.45 -1.13 -21.58
#